data_AF-V5RXQ3-F1
#
_entry.id   AF-V5RXQ3-F1
#
_cell.length_a   1.000
_cell.length_b   1.000
_cell.length_c   1.000
_cell.angle_alpha   90.00
_cell.angle_beta   90.00
_cell.angle_gamma   90.00
#
_symmetry.space_group_name_H-M   'P 1'
#
loop_
_entity.id
_entity.type
_entity.pdbx_description
1 polymer ?
#
loop_
_entity_poly.entity_id
_entity_poly.type
_entity_poly.pdbx_seq_one_letter_code
_entity_poly.pdbx_strand_id
1 'polypeptide(L)' 'MIFFKRKLAFLPIDPLGDGLGDEIARERRESEAITLEEQLDDQLASKWDEILNDAHKDPEWFDFASDE' A
#
# COMPACT_ATOMS: atom_id res chain seq x y z
N MET A 1 38.70 25.15 -18.07
CA MET A 1 38.19 25.42 -16.71
C MET A 1 36.94 24.58 -16.51
N ILE A 2 37.02 23.51 -15.72
CA ILE A 2 35.90 22.55 -15.55
C ILE A 2 35.21 22.88 -14.22
N PHE A 3 34.00 23.44 -14.29
CA PHE A 3 33.18 23.69 -13.11
C PHE A 3 32.46 22.39 -12.71
N PHE A 4 32.99 21.69 -11.70
CA PHE A 4 32.27 20.60 -11.05
C PHE A 4 31.14 21.19 -10.19
N LYS A 5 29.93 21.27 -10.75
CA LYS A 5 28.72 21.55 -9.96
C LYS A 5 28.37 20.30 -9.16
N ARG A 6 28.82 20.23 -7.90
CA ARG A 6 28.41 19.19 -6.95
C ARG A 6 26.91 19.38 -6.68
N LYS A 7 26.06 18.54 -7.25
CA LYS A 7 24.64 18.48 -6.88
C LYS A 7 24.56 17.76 -5.53
N LEU A 8 24.21 18.50 -4.49
CA LEU A 8 23.75 17.93 -3.23
C LEU A 8 22.30 17.51 -3.43
N ALA A 9 22.01 16.23 -3.25
CA ALA A 9 20.66 15.68 -3.22
C ALA A 9 20.49 14.93 -1.91
N PHE A 10 19.31 15.06 -1.30
CA PHE A 10 18.95 14.27 -0.12
C PHE A 10 18.62 12.85 -0.55
N LEU A 11 19.03 11.89 0.28
CA LEU A 11 18.53 10.53 0.16
C LEU A 11 17.03 10.53 0.47
N PRO A 12 16.21 9.84 -0.35
CA PRO A 12 14.81 9.65 -0.03
C PRO A 12 14.69 8.99 1.36
N ILE A 13 13.76 9.48 2.16
CA ILE A 13 13.51 8.92 3.49
C ILE A 13 12.72 7.61 3.32
N ASP A 14 13.14 6.58 4.02
CA ASP A 14 12.37 5.35 4.17
C ASP A 14 11.28 5.61 5.24
N PRO A 15 10.00 5.74 4.84
CA PRO A 15 8.93 6.08 5.79
C PRO A 15 8.63 4.94 6.77
N LEU A 16 8.97 3.68 6.42
CA LEU A 16 8.76 2.52 7.28
C LEU A 16 9.99 2.22 8.13
N GLY A 17 11.18 2.69 7.71
CA GLY A 17 12.44 2.51 8.43
C GLY A 17 12.87 1.04 8.51
N ASP A 18 12.32 0.20 7.64
CA ASP A 18 12.53 -1.24 7.58
C ASP A 18 13.71 -1.62 6.66
N GLY A 19 14.26 -0.64 5.93
CA GLY A 19 15.38 -0.84 5.01
C GLY A 19 14.96 -1.47 3.67
N LEU A 20 13.66 -1.58 3.40
CA LEU A 20 13.13 -2.22 2.19
C LEU A 20 12.94 -1.25 1.03
N GLY A 21 13.31 0.03 1.19
CA GLY A 21 13.11 1.07 0.16
C GLY A 21 13.65 0.69 -1.23
N ASP A 22 14.83 0.08 -1.30
CA ASP A 22 15.44 -0.35 -2.56
C ASP A 22 14.72 -1.55 -3.19
N GLU A 23 14.22 -2.47 -2.37
CA GLU A 23 13.50 -3.67 -2.80
C GLU A 23 12.09 -3.31 -3.29
N ILE A 24 11.39 -2.42 -2.57
CA ILE A 24 10.11 -1.84 -3.00
C ILE A 24 10.27 -1.07 -4.32
N ALA A 25 11.34 -0.28 -4.46
CA ALA A 25 11.64 0.44 -5.70
C ALA A 25 12.02 -0.49 -6.87
N ARG A 26 12.53 -1.70 -6.57
CA ARG A 26 12.76 -2.75 -7.56
C ARG A 26 11.45 -3.39 -7.99
N GLU A 27 10.62 -3.81 -7.05
CA GLU A 27 9.29 -4.41 -7.27
C GLU A 27 8.42 -3.54 -8.19
N ARG A 28 8.38 -2.23 -7.93
CA ARG A 28 7.61 -1.27 -8.75
C ARG A 28 8.04 -1.16 -10.22
N ARG A 29 9.23 -1.67 -10.58
CA ARG A 29 9.76 -1.65 -11.95
C ARG A 29 9.57 -2.99 -12.66
N GLU A 30 9.05 -4.00 -11.97
CA GLU A 30 8.82 -5.32 -12.55
C GLU A 30 7.59 -5.30 -13.47
N SER A 31 7.55 -6.20 -14.46
CA SER A 31 6.43 -6.28 -15.40
C SER A 31 5.12 -6.72 -14.74
N GLU A 32 5.24 -7.41 -13.61
CA GLU A 32 4.14 -7.92 -12.78
C GLU A 32 3.75 -6.94 -11.66
N ALA A 33 4.32 -5.73 -11.65
CA ALA A 33 4.11 -4.77 -10.58
C ALA A 33 2.62 -4.41 -10.44
N ILE A 34 2.09 -4.63 -9.23
CA ILE A 34 0.71 -4.28 -8.90
C ILE A 34 0.68 -2.80 -8.51
N THR A 35 -0.18 -2.02 -9.18
CA THR A 35 -0.41 -0.61 -8.84
C THR A 35 -1.81 -0.44 -8.30
N LEU A 36 -1.93 0.27 -7.17
CA LEU A 36 -3.21 0.58 -6.53
C LEU A 36 -3.84 1.87 -7.11
N GLU A 37 -3.51 2.19 -8.36
CA GLU A 37 -3.94 3.41 -9.06
C GLU A 37 -5.19 3.18 -9.93
N GLU A 38 -5.57 1.92 -10.18
CA GLU A 38 -6.89 1.61 -10.68
C GLU A 38 -7.91 2.15 -9.69
N GLN A 39 -8.74 3.09 -10.16
CA GLN A 39 -9.91 3.55 -9.43
C GLN A 39 -10.60 2.31 -8.89
N LEU A 40 -10.78 2.26 -7.55
CA LEU A 40 -11.58 1.25 -6.85
C LEU A 40 -12.69 0.80 -7.80
N ASP A 41 -12.53 -0.40 -8.36
CA ASP A 41 -13.55 -0.97 -9.23
C ASP A 41 -14.85 -0.88 -8.43
N ASP A 42 -15.85 -0.16 -8.94
CA ASP A 42 -17.12 0.01 -8.23
C ASP A 42 -17.71 -1.36 -7.86
N GLN A 43 -17.37 -2.41 -8.62
CA GLN A 43 -17.70 -3.79 -8.29
C GLN A 43 -16.91 -4.34 -7.11
N LEU A 44 -15.64 -4.00 -6.94
CA LEU A 44 -14.84 -4.39 -5.79
C LEU A 44 -15.38 -3.73 -4.51
N ALA A 45 -15.71 -2.43 -4.57
CA ALA A 45 -16.34 -1.74 -3.45
C ALA A 45 -17.68 -2.40 -3.07
N SER A 46 -18.53 -2.68 -4.06
CA SER A 46 -19.83 -3.32 -3.84
C SER A 46 -19.69 -4.74 -3.26
N LYS A 47 -18.73 -5.53 -3.75
CA LYS A 47 -18.44 -6.87 -3.21
C LYS A 47 -17.90 -6.82 -1.79
N TRP A 48 -17.07 -5.83 -1.48
CA TRP A 48 -16.55 -5.64 -0.13
C TRP A 48 -17.67 -5.32 0.86
N ASP A 49 -18.61 -4.45 0.48
CA ASP A 49 -19.81 -4.17 1.28
C ASP A 49 -20.68 -5.41 1.50
N GLU A 50 -20.83 -6.27 0.48
CA GLU A 50 -21.58 -7.53 0.62
C GLU A 50 -20.92 -8.47 1.63
N ILE A 51 -19.60 -8.68 1.51
CA ILE A 51 -18.82 -9.51 2.45
C ILE A 51 -18.94 -8.95 3.87
N LEU A 52 -18.79 -7.64 4.04
CA LEU A 52 -18.88 -6.99 5.35
C LEU A 52 -20.28 -7.16 5.97
N ASN A 53 -21.33 -6.99 5.18
CA ASN A 53 -22.72 -7.18 5.64
C ASN A 53 -23.01 -8.63 6.02
N ASP A 54 -22.40 -9.59 5.34
CA ASP A 54 -22.55 -11.00 5.68
C ASP A 54 -21.80 -11.36 6.96
N ALA A 55 -20.57 -10.89 7.11
CA ALA A 55 -19.77 -11.04 8.32
C ALA A 55 -20.49 -10.50 9.57
N HIS A 56 -21.15 -9.34 9.47
CA HIS A 56 -21.94 -8.78 10.59
C HIS A 56 -23.15 -9.62 11.02
N LYS A 57 -23.61 -10.58 10.20
CA LYS A 57 -24.68 -11.50 10.59
C LYS A 57 -24.16 -12.65 11.45
N ASP A 58 -22.86 -12.87 11.47
CA ASP A 58 -22.24 -13.88 12.31
C ASP A 58 -22.25 -13.41 13.78
N PRO A 59 -22.90 -14.14 14.71
CA PRO A 59 -22.90 -13.79 16.12
C PRO A 59 -21.50 -13.74 16.75
N GLU A 60 -20.54 -14.52 16.22
CA GLU A 60 -19.15 -14.56 16.72
C GLU A 60 -18.30 -13.41 16.16
N TRP A 61 -18.81 -12.64 15.20
CA TRP A 61 -18.09 -11.48 14.63
C TRP A 61 -17.78 -10.40 15.66
N PHE A 62 -18.70 -10.20 16.61
CA PHE A 62 -18.57 -9.15 17.63
C PHE A 62 -17.53 -9.49 18.70
N ASP A 63 -17.16 -10.75 18.86
CA ASP A 63 -16.18 -11.17 19.88
C ASP A 63 -14.75 -10.70 19.54
N PHE A 64 -14.44 -10.41 18.27
CA PHE A 64 -13.14 -9.86 17.88
C PHE A 64 -13.21 -8.37 17.45
N ALA A 65 -14.36 -7.91 16.95
CA ALA A 65 -14.50 -6.54 16.42
C ALA A 65 -14.63 -5.46 17.53
N SER A 66 -14.79 -5.89 18.79
CA SER A 66 -15.00 -5.04 19.96
C SER A 66 -13.78 -4.93 20.89
N ASP A 67 -12.66 -5.58 20.56
CA ASP A 67 -11.45 -5.50 21.38
C ASP A 67 -10.81 -4.11 21.23
N GLU A 68 -10.89 -3.30 22.30
CA GLU A 68 -10.18 -2.02 22.50
C GLU A 68 -8.67 -2.21 22.69
#